data_AF-A0A3C0W182-F1
#
_entry.id   AF-A0A3C0W182-F1
#
_cell.length_a   1.000
_cell.length_b   1.000
_cell.length_c   1.000
_cell.angle_alpha   90.00
_cell.angle_beta   90.00
_cell.angle_gamma   90.00
#
_symmetry.space_group_name_H-M   'P 1'
#
loop_
_entity.id
_entity.type
_entity.pdbx_description
1 polymer ?
#
loop_
_entity_poly.entity_id
_entity_poly.type
_entity_poly.pdbx_seq_one_letter_code
_entity_poly.pdbx_strand_id
1 'polypeptide(L)'
;MPIRLTLFICLIVSMDAGAAPIIKRKNSTYDVSGETPAAVRAQIDIHGPMHPTEKKRYDGITEWDLNWKYQISRRGKIWIVTSRTVTLDIRVKVPQWTDRKKAPPLAQRQWKIYQTNLIRHEQGHVNIAVRAAHAIDKYIGTYGGASSVEHMRANI
;
A
#
# COMPACT_ATOMS: atom_id res chain seq x y z
N MET A 1 17.93 59.87 18.99
CA MET A 1 17.93 58.39 18.92
C MET A 1 17.49 57.98 17.53
N PRO A 2 18.34 57.34 16.68
CA PRO A 2 17.87 56.82 15.40
C PRO A 2 17.20 55.45 15.59
N ILE A 3 15.96 55.34 15.14
CA ILE A 3 15.19 54.09 15.11
C ILE A 3 15.78 53.20 14.01
N ARG A 4 16.37 52.07 14.38
CA ARG A 4 16.80 51.03 13.43
C ARG A 4 15.60 50.17 13.06
N LEU A 5 15.16 50.26 11.81
CA LEU A 5 14.13 49.39 11.25
C LEU A 5 14.80 48.06 10.84
N THR A 6 14.69 47.04 11.68
CA THR A 6 15.22 45.70 11.36
C THR A 6 14.24 44.99 10.41
N LEU A 7 14.63 44.82 9.15
CA LEU A 7 13.88 44.08 8.15
C LEU A 7 13.97 42.57 8.45
N PHE A 8 12.86 41.98 8.89
CA PHE A 8 12.73 40.52 9.03
C PHE A 8 12.56 39.89 7.64
N ILE A 9 13.63 39.28 7.12
CA ILE A 9 13.56 38.47 5.89
C ILE A 9 12.95 37.12 6.29
N CYS A 10 11.67 36.93 5.95
CA CYS A 10 10.99 35.65 6.10
C CYS A 10 11.48 34.72 4.98
N LEU A 11 12.28 33.71 5.33
CA LEU A 11 12.74 32.68 4.40
C LEU A 11 11.54 31.78 4.06
N ILE A 12 10.86 32.04 2.94
CA ILE A 12 9.80 31.17 2.43
C ILE A 12 10.50 29.91 1.90
N VAL A 13 10.58 28.88 2.74
CA VAL A 13 10.95 27.54 2.29
C VAL A 13 9.79 27.04 1.45
N SER A 14 9.95 27.04 0.12
CA SER A 14 9.02 26.38 -0.79
C SER A 14 8.94 24.91 -0.39
N MET A 15 7.89 24.52 0.33
CA MET A 15 7.56 23.12 0.50
C MET A 15 7.14 22.63 -0.87
N ASP A 16 8.06 21.94 -1.55
CA ASP A 16 7.71 21.21 -2.76
C ASP A 16 6.65 20.20 -2.32
N ALA A 17 5.39 20.45 -2.69
CA ALA A 17 4.30 19.51 -2.52
C ALA A 17 4.53 18.38 -3.54
N GLY A 18 5.64 17.65 -3.36
CA GLY A 18 6.05 16.54 -4.20
C GLY A 18 4.92 15.53 -4.19
N ALA A 19 4.43 15.16 -5.37
CA ALA A 19 3.21 14.40 -5.55
C ALA A 19 3.13 13.18 -4.60
N ALA A 20 1.96 12.79 -4.13
CA ALA A 20 1.80 11.58 -3.32
C ALA A 20 1.52 10.36 -4.23
N PRO A 21 1.82 9.12 -3.78
CA PRO A 21 1.39 7.93 -4.49
C PRO A 21 -0.13 7.88 -4.68
N ILE A 22 -0.57 7.44 -5.84
CA ILE A 22 -1.97 7.11 -6.12
C ILE A 22 -2.23 5.71 -5.60
N ILE A 23 -3.00 5.60 -4.52
CA ILE A 23 -3.30 4.31 -3.89
C ILE A 23 -4.73 3.90 -4.25
N LYS A 24 -4.86 2.75 -4.91
CA LYS A 24 -6.14 2.11 -5.24
C LYS A 24 -6.27 0.84 -4.42
N ARG A 25 -7.41 0.66 -3.77
CA ARG A 25 -7.66 -0.51 -2.92
C ARG A 25 -8.98 -1.14 -3.27
N LYS A 26 -8.98 -2.46 -3.42
CA LYS A 26 -10.18 -3.29 -3.58
C LYS A 26 -10.20 -4.38 -2.51
N ASN A 27 -11.20 -4.35 -1.65
CA ASN A 27 -11.47 -5.43 -0.71
C ASN A 27 -12.56 -6.34 -1.28
N SER A 28 -12.43 -7.63 -1.08
CA SER A 28 -13.39 -8.64 -1.52
C SER A 28 -13.47 -9.78 -0.52
N THR A 29 -14.50 -10.60 -0.66
CA THR A 29 -14.68 -11.80 0.16
C THR A 29 -14.83 -13.03 -0.71
N TYR A 30 -14.71 -14.20 -0.08
CA TYR A 30 -15.20 -15.46 -0.61
C TYR A 30 -16.02 -16.17 0.44
N ASP A 31 -17.06 -16.85 0.00
CA ASP A 31 -18.02 -17.47 0.91
C ASP A 31 -17.51 -18.81 1.43
N VAL A 32 -17.77 -19.07 2.70
CA VAL A 32 -17.55 -20.35 3.37
C VAL A 32 -18.80 -20.71 4.16
N SER A 33 -19.23 -21.97 4.09
CA SER A 33 -20.49 -22.47 4.65
C SER A 33 -20.28 -23.49 5.77
N GLY A 34 -21.37 -23.93 6.40
CA GLY A 34 -21.37 -24.95 7.46
C GLY A 34 -21.64 -24.39 8.85
N GLU A 35 -22.19 -25.22 9.75
CA GLU A 35 -22.69 -24.77 11.06
C GLU A 35 -21.72 -25.03 12.23
N THR A 36 -20.59 -25.69 11.95
CA THR A 36 -19.54 -25.99 12.94
C THR A 36 -18.22 -25.35 12.55
N PRO A 37 -17.35 -25.00 13.53
CA PRO A 37 -16.01 -24.47 13.23
C PRO A 37 -15.18 -25.37 12.31
N ALA A 38 -15.28 -26.70 12.47
CA ALA A 38 -14.56 -27.66 11.64
C ALA A 38 -15.04 -27.64 10.17
N ALA A 39 -16.36 -27.53 9.95
CA ALA A 39 -16.91 -27.43 8.59
C ALA A 39 -16.46 -26.13 7.90
N VAL A 40 -16.49 -25.00 8.62
CA VAL A 40 -16.00 -23.72 8.10
C VAL A 40 -14.50 -23.79 7.79
N ARG A 41 -13.71 -24.42 8.66
CA ARG A 41 -12.27 -24.59 8.46
C ARG A 41 -11.97 -25.35 7.17
N ALA A 42 -12.64 -26.47 6.95
CA ALA A 42 -12.50 -27.26 5.73
C ALA A 42 -12.90 -26.46 4.48
N GLN A 43 -13.97 -25.65 4.56
CA GLN A 43 -14.38 -24.76 3.47
C GLN A 43 -13.32 -23.70 3.15
N ILE A 44 -12.67 -23.12 4.16
CA ILE A 44 -11.56 -22.19 3.94
C ILE A 44 -10.38 -22.91 3.26
N ASP A 45 -10.05 -24.13 3.68
CA ASP A 45 -8.92 -24.88 3.10
C ASP A 45 -9.16 -25.20 1.60
N ILE A 46 -10.42 -25.41 1.21
CA ILE A 46 -10.83 -25.68 -0.18
C ILE A 46 -10.93 -24.38 -1.01
N HIS A 47 -11.58 -23.35 -0.46
CA HIS A 47 -11.96 -22.15 -1.21
C HIS A 47 -11.03 -20.94 -1.01
N GLY A 48 -10.12 -21.01 -0.04
CA GLY A 48 -9.16 -19.96 0.26
C GLY A 48 -8.35 -19.57 -0.96
N PRO A 49 -8.02 -18.27 -1.16
CA PRO A 49 -7.27 -17.81 -2.32
C PRO A 49 -5.97 -18.59 -2.53
N MET A 50 -5.69 -18.94 -3.79
CA MET A 50 -4.44 -19.56 -4.19
C MET A 50 -3.40 -18.48 -4.42
N HIS A 51 -2.25 -18.57 -3.74
CA HIS A 51 -1.15 -17.65 -3.98
C HIS A 51 -0.60 -17.85 -5.41
N PRO A 52 -0.43 -16.77 -6.18
CA PRO A 52 -0.12 -16.87 -7.62
C PRO A 52 1.18 -17.63 -7.90
N THR A 53 2.22 -17.40 -7.07
CA THR A 53 3.54 -18.01 -7.23
C THR A 53 3.71 -19.32 -6.47
N GLU A 54 3.48 -19.32 -5.15
CA GLU A 54 3.70 -20.49 -4.27
C GLU A 54 2.75 -21.66 -4.49
N LYS A 55 1.65 -21.48 -5.24
CA LYS A 55 0.60 -22.51 -5.45
C LYS A 55 0.07 -23.12 -4.15
N LYS A 56 0.06 -22.33 -3.08
CA LYS A 56 -0.50 -22.66 -1.77
C LYS A 56 -1.75 -21.83 -1.52
N ARG A 57 -2.75 -22.42 -0.85
CA ARG A 57 -3.95 -21.70 -0.40
C ARG A 57 -3.72 -21.06 0.97
N TYR A 58 -4.32 -19.88 1.13
CA TYR A 58 -4.29 -19.09 2.35
C TYR A 58 -5.69 -18.69 2.78
N ASP A 59 -5.85 -18.40 4.07
CA ASP A 59 -7.11 -17.93 4.66
C ASP A 59 -7.47 -16.54 4.14
N GLY A 60 -6.50 -15.65 4.08
CA GLY A 60 -6.60 -14.33 3.48
C GLY A 60 -5.44 -14.13 2.51
N ILE A 61 -5.60 -13.20 1.59
CA ILE A 61 -4.48 -12.76 0.76
C ILE A 61 -4.56 -11.25 0.55
N THR A 62 -3.39 -10.62 0.58
CA THR A 62 -3.17 -9.25 0.15
C THR A 62 -2.20 -9.28 -1.02
N GLU A 63 -2.73 -9.04 -2.21
CA GLU A 63 -1.94 -8.86 -3.42
C GLU A 63 -1.76 -7.37 -3.68
N TRP A 64 -0.59 -6.97 -4.15
CA TRP A 64 -0.33 -5.59 -4.51
C TRP A 64 0.59 -5.48 -5.72
N ASP A 65 0.41 -4.40 -6.48
CA ASP A 65 1.18 -4.06 -7.67
C ASP A 65 1.61 -2.60 -7.56
N LEU A 66 2.93 -2.35 -7.60
CA LEU A 66 3.54 -1.05 -7.39
C LEU A 66 4.29 -0.63 -8.65
N ASN A 67 3.82 0.44 -9.27
CA ASN A 67 4.38 0.97 -10.51
C ASN A 67 4.77 2.43 -10.34
N TRP A 68 5.79 2.87 -11.06
CA TRP A 68 6.21 4.26 -11.08
C TRP A 68 6.63 4.71 -12.47
N LYS A 69 6.43 5.99 -12.74
CA LYS A 69 6.90 6.70 -13.93
C LYS A 69 7.50 8.03 -13.49
N TYR A 70 8.54 8.48 -14.18
CA TYR A 70 9.14 9.79 -13.95
C TYR A 70 9.59 10.42 -15.27
N GLN A 71 9.75 11.74 -15.26
CA GLN A 71 10.30 12.51 -16.36
C GLN A 71 11.53 13.26 -15.87
N ILE A 72 12.56 13.28 -16.71
CA ILE A 72 13.81 14.00 -16.45
C ILE A 72 13.92 15.11 -17.51
N SER A 73 14.27 16.31 -17.07
CA SER A 73 14.57 17.43 -17.96
C SER A 73 15.84 18.15 -17.53
N ARG A 74 16.43 18.89 -18.47
CA ARG A 74 17.67 19.61 -18.26
C ARG A 74 17.39 21.04 -17.82
N ARG A 75 17.95 21.46 -16.69
CA ARG A 75 17.96 22.84 -16.20
C ARG A 75 19.39 23.36 -16.20
N GLY A 76 19.78 24.06 -17.27
CA GLY A 76 21.16 24.52 -17.46
C GLY A 76 22.12 23.35 -17.69
N LYS A 77 23.10 23.15 -16.80
CA LYS A 77 24.09 22.06 -16.91
C LYS A 77 23.70 20.78 -16.16
N ILE A 78 22.59 20.78 -15.44
CA ILE A 78 22.13 19.63 -14.65
C ILE A 78 20.82 19.07 -15.19
N TRP A 79 20.66 17.76 -15.09
CA TRP A 79 19.41 17.04 -15.28
C TRP A 79 18.71 16.88 -13.94
N ILE A 80 17.39 17.04 -13.92
CA ILE A 80 16.56 16.93 -12.72
C ILE A 80 15.30 16.13 -13.04
N VAL A 81 14.73 15.47 -12.03
CA VAL A 81 13.37 14.94 -12.13
C VAL A 81 12.40 16.11 -12.14
N THR A 82 11.53 16.20 -13.14
CA THR A 82 10.53 17.29 -13.26
C THR A 82 9.12 16.83 -12.92
N SER A 83 8.85 15.54 -13.03
CA SER A 83 7.57 14.97 -12.62
C SER A 83 7.74 13.48 -12.32
N ARG A 84 6.84 12.96 -11.49
CA ARG A 84 6.76 11.55 -11.17
C ARG A 84 5.33 11.17 -10.83
N THR A 85 5.02 9.89 -11.01
CA THR A 85 3.75 9.30 -10.60
C THR A 85 4.04 7.91 -10.09
N VAL A 86 3.69 7.66 -8.83
CA VAL A 86 3.72 6.33 -8.22
C VAL A 86 2.29 5.86 -8.07
N THR A 87 1.99 4.62 -8.46
CA THR A 87 0.66 4.02 -8.36
C THR A 87 0.77 2.67 -7.68
N LEU A 88 -0.07 2.47 -6.66
CA LEU A 88 -0.17 1.24 -5.89
C LEU A 88 -1.59 0.68 -6.00
N ASP A 89 -1.73 -0.49 -6.61
CA ASP A 89 -2.99 -1.23 -6.69
C ASP A 89 -2.98 -2.38 -5.68
N ILE A 90 -3.88 -2.35 -4.70
CA ILE A 90 -4.00 -3.34 -3.62
C ILE A 90 -5.31 -4.12 -3.77
N ARG A 91 -5.24 -5.44 -3.65
CA ARG A 91 -6.40 -6.33 -3.58
C ARG A 91 -6.32 -7.17 -2.30
N VAL A 92 -7.36 -7.09 -1.47
CA VAL A 92 -7.48 -7.90 -0.26
C VAL A 92 -8.67 -8.84 -0.43
N LYS A 93 -8.46 -10.13 -0.13
CA LYS A 93 -9.52 -11.13 -0.17
C LYS A 93 -9.51 -11.97 1.11
N VAL A 94 -10.64 -12.03 1.80
CA VAL A 94 -10.82 -12.71 3.11
C VAL A 94 -12.11 -13.55 3.12
N PRO A 95 -12.27 -14.52 4.02
CA PRO A 95 -13.46 -15.37 4.02
C PRO A 95 -14.65 -14.65 4.67
N GLN A 96 -15.84 -15.03 4.21
CA GLN A 96 -17.12 -14.60 4.75
C GLN A 96 -17.96 -15.83 5.11
N TRP A 97 -18.28 -16.01 6.39
CA TRP A 97 -19.10 -17.12 6.84
C TRP A 97 -20.59 -16.83 6.62
N THR A 98 -21.22 -17.56 5.71
CA THR A 98 -22.61 -17.34 5.28
C THR A 98 -23.63 -17.93 6.26
N ASP A 99 -23.38 -19.12 6.80
CA ASP A 99 -24.25 -19.81 7.77
C ASP A 99 -24.03 -19.40 9.24
N ARG A 100 -23.24 -18.35 9.49
CA ARG A 100 -22.85 -17.92 10.84
C ARG A 100 -24.02 -17.83 11.82
N LYS A 101 -25.19 -17.35 11.38
CA LYS A 101 -26.36 -17.18 12.25
C LYS A 101 -26.98 -18.50 12.75
N LYS A 102 -26.75 -19.61 12.03
CA LYS A 102 -27.24 -20.95 12.39
C LYS A 102 -26.31 -21.67 13.36
N ALA A 103 -25.05 -21.26 13.44
CA ALA A 103 -24.05 -21.86 14.31
C ALA A 103 -24.27 -21.53 15.80
N PRO A 104 -23.79 -22.37 16.74
CA PRO A 104 -23.86 -22.08 18.17
C PRO A 104 -23.20 -20.73 18.55
N PRO A 105 -23.68 -20.00 19.59
CA PRO A 105 -23.16 -18.67 19.95
C PRO A 105 -21.64 -18.62 20.18
N LEU A 106 -21.07 -19.68 20.74
CA LEU A 106 -19.62 -19.79 20.95
C LEU A 106 -18.86 -19.77 19.63
N ALA A 107 -19.32 -20.54 18.63
CA ALA A 107 -18.69 -20.60 17.30
C ALA A 107 -18.78 -19.24 16.58
N GLN A 108 -19.92 -18.55 16.71
CA GLN A 108 -20.07 -17.20 16.16
C GLN A 108 -19.08 -16.20 16.76
N ARG A 109 -18.82 -16.30 18.07
CA ARG A 109 -17.83 -15.47 18.78
C ARG A 109 -16.40 -15.82 18.33
N GLN A 110 -16.06 -17.10 18.23
CA GLN A 110 -14.76 -17.55 17.74
C GLN A 110 -14.49 -17.05 16.32
N TRP A 111 -15.48 -17.15 15.43
CA TRP A 111 -15.38 -16.58 14.07
C TRP A 111 -15.11 -15.09 14.08
N LYS A 112 -15.84 -14.31 14.90
CA LYS A 112 -15.63 -12.86 14.98
C LYS A 112 -14.19 -12.52 15.37
N ILE A 113 -13.63 -13.23 16.35
CA ILE A 113 -12.24 -13.05 16.80
C ILE A 113 -11.27 -13.41 15.67
N TYR A 114 -11.44 -14.59 15.07
CA TYR A 114 -10.63 -15.06 13.95
C TYR A 114 -10.65 -14.06 12.77
N GLN A 115 -11.83 -13.67 12.29
CA GLN A 115 -11.99 -12.78 11.15
C GLN A 115 -11.38 -11.40 11.42
N THR A 116 -11.53 -10.88 12.64
CA THR A 116 -10.90 -9.61 13.04
C THR A 116 -9.38 -9.70 13.00
N ASN A 117 -8.80 -10.79 13.52
CA ASN A 117 -7.36 -11.00 13.54
C ASN A 117 -6.80 -11.22 12.13
N LEU A 118 -7.51 -11.97 11.28
CA LEU A 118 -7.13 -12.15 9.88
C LEU A 118 -7.15 -10.83 9.12
N ILE A 119 -8.21 -10.03 9.23
CA ILE A 119 -8.28 -8.71 8.60
C ILE A 119 -7.14 -7.80 9.09
N ARG A 120 -6.81 -7.86 10.38
CA ARG A 120 -5.67 -7.11 10.94
C ARG A 120 -4.33 -7.60 10.35
N HIS A 121 -4.16 -8.90 10.18
CA HIS A 121 -2.98 -9.48 9.54
C HIS A 121 -2.84 -8.96 8.10
N GLU A 122 -3.91 -9.07 7.29
CA GLU A 122 -3.93 -8.56 5.91
C GLU A 122 -3.67 -7.04 5.86
N GLN A 123 -4.22 -6.27 6.79
CA GLN A 123 -3.95 -4.84 6.89
C GLN A 123 -2.46 -4.55 7.16
N GLY A 124 -1.75 -5.45 7.84
CA GLY A 124 -0.29 -5.37 8.00
C GLY A 124 0.44 -5.36 6.66
N HIS A 125 0.07 -6.28 5.76
CA HIS A 125 0.62 -6.35 4.39
C HIS A 125 0.28 -5.09 3.58
N VAL A 126 -0.97 -4.62 3.67
CA VAL A 126 -1.39 -3.35 3.04
C VAL A 126 -0.50 -2.20 3.50
N ASN A 127 -0.25 -2.10 4.81
CA ASN A 127 0.56 -1.02 5.37
C ASN A 127 2.02 -1.10 4.90
N ILE A 128 2.57 -2.30 4.69
CA ILE A 128 3.90 -2.48 4.11
C ILE A 128 3.93 -1.95 2.67
N ALA A 129 2.96 -2.34 1.84
CA ALA A 129 2.89 -1.90 0.45
C ALA A 129 2.73 -0.37 0.32
N VAL A 130 1.88 0.23 1.17
CA VAL A 130 1.70 1.70 1.22
C VAL A 130 3.00 2.40 1.62
N ARG A 131 3.71 1.92 2.64
CA ARG A 131 5.01 2.49 3.03
C ARG A 131 6.04 2.37 1.91
N ALA A 132 6.07 1.25 1.19
CA ALA A 132 6.96 1.08 0.05
C ALA A 132 6.65 2.10 -1.07
N ALA A 133 5.37 2.31 -1.41
CA ALA A 133 4.99 3.31 -2.39
C ALA A 133 5.43 4.73 -2.02
N HIS A 134 5.24 5.13 -0.76
CA HIS A 134 5.73 6.41 -0.26
C HIS A 134 7.25 6.52 -0.25
N ALA A 135 7.96 5.42 0.07
CA ALA A 135 9.42 5.41 0.06
C ALA A 135 9.98 5.61 -1.36
N ILE A 136 9.41 4.92 -2.36
CA ILE A 136 9.79 5.08 -3.78
C ILE A 136 9.48 6.51 -4.24
N ASP A 137 8.27 7.00 -3.95
CA ASP A 137 7.86 8.34 -4.34
C ASP A 137 8.77 9.43 -3.77
N LYS A 138 9.13 9.31 -2.48
CA LYS A 138 10.10 10.19 -1.84
C LYS A 138 11.48 10.06 -2.46
N TYR A 139 11.96 8.84 -2.72
CA TYR A 139 13.26 8.59 -3.33
C TYR A 139 13.37 9.29 -4.69
N ILE A 140 12.40 9.09 -5.58
CA ILE A 140 12.38 9.73 -6.91
C ILE A 140 12.26 11.25 -6.77
N GLY A 141 11.40 11.75 -5.88
CA GLY A 141 11.17 13.19 -5.73
C GLY A 141 12.33 13.95 -5.10
N THR A 142 13.17 13.28 -4.33
CA THR A 142 14.34 13.89 -3.68
C THR A 142 15.65 13.53 -4.37
N TYR A 143 15.58 12.81 -5.49
CA TYR A 143 16.75 12.46 -6.27
C TYR A 143 17.41 13.73 -6.79
N GLY A 144 18.66 13.96 -6.37
CA GLY A 144 19.41 15.16 -6.72
C GLY A 144 19.68 15.27 -8.22
N GLY A 145 19.90 16.49 -8.70
CA GLY A 145 20.27 16.68 -10.10
C GLY A 145 21.65 16.10 -10.42
N ALA A 146 21.83 15.58 -11.64
CA ALA A 146 23.11 15.04 -12.10
C ALA A 146 23.57 15.70 -13.41
N SER A 147 24.87 15.65 -13.69
CA SER A 147 25.42 16.16 -14.96
C SER A 147 25.14 15.25 -16.17
N SER A 148 24.76 13.99 -15.95
CA SER A 148 24.44 12.99 -16.98
C SER A 148 23.05 12.41 -16.76
N VAL A 149 22.24 12.35 -17.84
CA VAL A 149 20.90 11.75 -17.82
C VAL A 149 20.97 10.23 -17.79
N GLU A 150 22.00 9.64 -18.38
CA GLU A 150 22.29 8.21 -18.34
C GLU A 150 22.55 7.77 -16.91
N HIS A 151 23.33 8.55 -16.16
CA HIS A 151 23.57 8.31 -14.75
C HIS A 151 22.26 8.36 -13.93
N MET A 152 21.38 9.32 -14.18
CA MET A 152 20.08 9.36 -13.48
C MET A 152 19.22 8.14 -13.80
N ARG A 153 19.09 7.76 -15.08
CA ARG A 153 18.26 6.63 -15.50
C ARG A 153 18.73 5.29 -14.95
N ALA A 154 20.02 5.14 -14.68
CA ALA A 154 20.58 3.91 -14.12
C ALA A 154 20.40 3.79 -12.59
N ASN A 155 20.11 4.90 -11.91
CA ASN A 155 20.10 4.97 -10.44
C ASN A 155 18.72 5.36 -9.86
N ILE A 156 17.72 5.64 -10.70
CA ILE A 156 16.31 5.84 -10.35
C ILE A 156 15.48 4.66 -10.84
#